data_AF-A0A6P2F5L7-F1
#
_entry.id   AF-A0A6P2F5L7-F1
#
_cell.length_a   1.000
_cell.length_b   1.000
_cell.length_c   1.000
_cell.angle_alpha   90.00
_cell.angle_beta   90.00
_cell.angle_gamma   90.00
#
_symmetry.space_group_name_H-M   'P 1'
#
loop_
_entity.id
_entity.type
_entity.pdbx_description
1 polymer ?
#
loop_
_entity_poly.entity_id
_entity_poly.type
_entity_poly.pdbx_seq_one_letter_code
_entity_poly.pdbx_strand_id
1 'polypeptide(L)'
;MSKSLQEIIKQQQAREDMLSKYAGASSITDTLAKMNKDSLSSILAHQKSMSAVENFGKMFEKEKFAASQIAKFATPVLPSYIGDAIKLSKSLTENSAMSQMKSIIASDAMHHLKIGETIKNFELGSAFKSLAIGNAIERLVPKIPPLFASEMLALEQFKSLGSVIRSADVFGELHSKALRSSLGDWRGTIVVPTLAQSLYVTQGFDRGLTELPNEEFFGVVSEAGLTHPSTDIELFGPVVVDVGDEELNQEELNAKCYARIYRLENRLRTFIDEAMTARFGNGWFKQLPADVKDNLKQVQEKKRKAGEDRTLIECTDFSHYTKIIFKGDLWRDVFSPLFGTRRKEDVQESLNRLKPIRDTAMHSNPVSHEDWVMLHFETGRLLKVIAKLH
;
A
#
# COMPACT_ATOMS: atom_id res chain seq x y z
N MET A 1 -0.08 -41.33 -12.30
CA MET A 1 1.04 -40.77 -13.09
C MET A 1 0.77 -41.07 -14.56
N SER A 2 0.71 -40.05 -15.43
CA SER A 2 0.47 -40.30 -16.86
C SER A 2 1.68 -41.04 -17.46
N LYS A 3 1.44 -42.00 -18.36
CA LYS A 3 2.52 -42.79 -19.03
C LYS A 3 3.58 -41.88 -19.65
N SER A 4 3.15 -40.73 -20.19
CA SER A 4 4.03 -39.71 -20.78
C SER A 4 5.09 -39.16 -19.80
N LEU A 5 4.76 -38.97 -18.52
CA LEU A 5 5.71 -38.43 -17.54
C LEU A 5 6.76 -39.47 -17.12
N GLN A 6 6.40 -40.75 -17.06
CA GLN A 6 7.36 -41.84 -16.84
C GLN A 6 8.36 -41.95 -17.99
N GLU A 7 7.89 -41.77 -19.22
CA GLU A 7 8.73 -41.75 -20.42
C GLU A 7 9.77 -40.62 -20.34
N ILE A 8 9.34 -39.41 -19.94
CA ILE A 8 10.22 -38.24 -19.82
C ILE A 8 11.27 -38.43 -18.73
N ILE A 9 10.90 -38.94 -17.56
CA ILE A 9 11.85 -39.22 -16.46
C ILE A 9 12.89 -40.26 -16.91
N LYS A 10 12.45 -41.30 -17.62
CA LYS A 10 13.33 -42.36 -18.12
C LYS A 10 14.30 -41.86 -19.20
N GLN A 11 13.84 -40.96 -20.08
CA GLN A 11 14.69 -40.29 -21.07
C GLN A 11 15.71 -39.36 -20.41
N GLN A 12 15.32 -38.64 -19.36
CA GLN A 12 16.22 -37.74 -18.62
C GLN A 12 17.32 -38.51 -17.88
N GLN A 13 16.97 -39.62 -17.22
CA GLN A 13 17.94 -40.49 -16.55
C GLN A 13 18.92 -41.14 -17.53
N ALA A 14 18.45 -41.59 -18.69
CA ALA A 14 19.32 -42.11 -19.75
C ALA A 14 20.30 -41.04 -20.29
N ARG A 15 19.89 -39.77 -20.30
CA ARG A 15 20.74 -38.64 -20.70
C ARG A 15 21.81 -38.34 -19.66
N GLU A 16 21.49 -38.43 -18.37
CA GLU A 16 22.45 -38.28 -17.27
C GLU A 16 23.51 -39.40 -17.27
N ASP A 17 23.08 -40.65 -17.47
CA ASP A 17 23.98 -41.81 -17.61
C ASP A 17 24.88 -41.71 -18.85
N MET A 18 24.41 -41.07 -19.92
CA MET A 18 25.23 -40.79 -21.09
C MET A 18 26.27 -39.71 -20.78
N LEU A 19 25.86 -38.60 -20.17
CA LEU A 19 26.75 -37.47 -19.85
C LEU A 19 27.84 -37.85 -18.84
N SER A 20 27.55 -38.74 -17.88
CA SER A 20 28.54 -39.20 -16.91
C SER A 20 29.68 -40.01 -17.55
N LYS A 21 29.46 -40.61 -18.74
CA LYS A 21 30.47 -41.39 -19.47
C LYS A 21 31.44 -40.52 -20.29
N TYR A 22 31.13 -39.24 -20.50
CA TYR A 22 31.94 -38.30 -21.29
C TYR A 22 32.74 -37.30 -20.43
N ALA A 23 32.91 -37.56 -19.13
CA ALA A 23 33.56 -36.67 -18.18
C ALA A 23 35.09 -36.55 -18.37
N GLY A 24 35.50 -35.81 -19.41
CA GLY A 24 36.85 -35.29 -19.60
C GLY A 24 36.96 -33.76 -19.49
N ALA A 25 35.86 -33.05 -19.19
CA ALA A 25 35.83 -31.58 -19.09
C ALA A 25 35.03 -31.13 -17.85
N SER A 26 35.71 -31.17 -16.69
CA SER A 26 35.12 -31.07 -15.34
C SER A 26 34.34 -29.79 -15.01
N SER A 27 34.47 -28.68 -15.74
CA SER A 27 33.83 -27.41 -15.32
C SER A 27 32.41 -27.18 -15.87
N ILE A 28 32.14 -27.62 -17.09
CA ILE A 28 30.85 -27.38 -17.76
C ILE A 28 29.84 -28.47 -17.41
N THR A 29 30.32 -29.71 -17.25
CA THR A 29 29.48 -30.86 -16.83
C THR A 29 28.90 -30.66 -15.43
N ASP A 30 29.67 -30.09 -14.50
CA ASP A 30 29.22 -29.89 -13.12
C ASP A 30 28.17 -28.78 -13.02
N THR A 31 28.32 -27.72 -13.82
CA THR A 31 27.35 -26.62 -13.90
C THR A 31 26.03 -27.10 -14.52
N LEU A 32 26.09 -27.89 -15.59
CA LEU A 32 24.91 -28.46 -16.23
C LEU A 32 24.21 -29.51 -15.35
N ALA A 33 24.97 -30.35 -14.64
CA ALA A 33 24.42 -31.30 -13.69
C ALA A 33 23.70 -30.61 -12.52
N LYS A 34 24.25 -29.49 -12.02
CA LYS A 34 23.64 -28.68 -10.96
C LYS A 34 22.33 -28.04 -11.43
N MET A 35 22.32 -27.37 -12.59
CA MET A 35 21.11 -26.75 -13.16
C MET A 35 19.99 -27.78 -13.41
N ASN A 36 20.34 -28.99 -13.85
CA ASN A 36 19.38 -30.06 -14.10
C ASN A 36 18.79 -30.61 -12.78
N LYS A 37 19.61 -30.76 -11.74
CA LYS A 37 19.18 -31.17 -10.40
C LYS A 37 18.22 -30.16 -9.76
N ASP A 38 18.50 -28.86 -9.92
CA ASP A 38 17.65 -27.79 -9.41
C ASP A 38 16.30 -27.76 -10.15
N SER A 39 16.31 -27.96 -11.48
CA SER A 39 15.10 -28.06 -12.30
C SER A 39 14.23 -29.26 -11.92
N LEU A 40 14.84 -30.44 -11.72
CA LEU A 40 14.12 -31.64 -11.27
C LEU A 40 13.53 -31.46 -9.87
N SER A 41 14.24 -30.78 -8.97
CA SER A 41 13.75 -30.48 -7.62
C SER A 41 12.52 -29.56 -7.65
N SER A 42 12.51 -28.56 -8.53
CA SER A 42 11.37 -27.67 -8.75
C SER A 42 10.15 -28.41 -9.32
N ILE A 43 10.35 -29.28 -10.31
CA ILE A 43 9.28 -30.11 -10.90
C ILE A 43 8.66 -31.05 -9.85
N LEU A 44 9.50 -31.68 -9.01
CA LEU A 44 9.05 -32.55 -7.92
C LEU A 44 8.28 -31.78 -6.84
N ALA A 45 8.70 -30.56 -6.52
CA ALA A 45 7.97 -29.68 -5.59
C ALA A 45 6.59 -29.31 -6.14
N HIS A 46 6.52 -28.92 -7.42
CA HIS A 46 5.28 -28.61 -8.11
C HIS A 46 4.33 -29.83 -8.15
N GLN A 47 4.86 -31.03 -8.40
CA GLN A 47 4.06 -32.27 -8.39
C GLN A 47 3.50 -32.60 -7.00
N LYS A 48 4.25 -32.37 -5.93
CA LYS A 48 3.77 -32.55 -4.55
C LYS A 48 2.62 -31.58 -4.24
N SER A 49 2.73 -30.33 -4.67
CA SER A 49 1.65 -29.34 -4.56
C SER A 49 0.40 -29.76 -5.33
N MET A 50 0.55 -30.23 -6.56
CA MET A 50 -0.58 -30.74 -7.37
C MET A 50 -1.25 -31.97 -6.76
N SER A 51 -0.48 -32.88 -6.17
CA SER A 51 -1.01 -34.07 -5.48
C SER A 51 -1.74 -33.68 -4.19
N ALA A 52 -1.29 -32.64 -3.49
CA ALA A 52 -1.98 -32.07 -2.34
C ALA A 52 -3.34 -31.45 -2.75
N VAL A 53 -3.39 -30.72 -3.87
CA VAL A 53 -4.62 -30.17 -4.44
C VAL A 53 -5.60 -31.28 -4.84
N GLU A 54 -5.12 -32.36 -5.46
CA GLU A 54 -5.98 -33.50 -5.84
C GLU A 54 -6.54 -34.25 -4.61
N ASN A 55 -5.72 -34.44 -3.57
CA ASN A 55 -6.17 -35.02 -2.30
C ASN A 55 -7.18 -34.12 -1.58
N PHE A 56 -6.98 -32.81 -1.64
CA PHE A 56 -7.94 -31.82 -1.13
C PHE A 56 -9.27 -31.95 -1.89
N GLY A 57 -9.25 -32.03 -3.23
CA GLY A 57 -10.46 -32.26 -4.03
C GLY A 57 -11.22 -33.55 -3.66
N LYS A 58 -10.51 -34.64 -3.36
CA LYS A 58 -11.13 -35.91 -2.91
C LYS A 58 -11.74 -35.83 -1.51
N MET A 59 -11.17 -35.02 -0.61
CA MET A 59 -11.79 -34.73 0.70
C MET A 59 -13.08 -33.94 0.53
N PHE A 60 -13.11 -32.98 -0.39
CA PHE A 60 -14.32 -32.18 -0.69
C PHE A 60 -15.46 -33.01 -1.29
N GLU A 61 -15.18 -33.99 -2.17
CA GLU A 61 -16.23 -34.89 -2.67
C GLU A 61 -16.84 -35.76 -1.57
N LYS A 62 -16.06 -36.13 -0.54
CA LYS A 62 -16.56 -36.80 0.67
C LYS A 62 -17.47 -35.89 1.51
N GLU A 63 -17.13 -34.60 1.66
CA GLU A 63 -17.96 -33.64 2.39
C GLU A 63 -19.23 -33.25 1.61
N LYS A 64 -19.15 -33.15 0.28
CA LYS A 64 -20.29 -32.91 -0.60
C LYS A 64 -21.28 -34.09 -0.56
N PHE A 65 -20.77 -35.31 -0.46
CA PHE A 65 -21.58 -36.51 -0.20
C PHE A 65 -22.25 -36.44 1.18
N ALA A 66 -21.55 -35.97 2.23
CA ALA A 66 -22.14 -35.79 3.56
C ALA A 66 -23.22 -34.69 3.59
N ALA A 67 -22.98 -33.56 2.93
CA ALA A 67 -23.95 -32.45 2.80
C ALA A 67 -25.19 -32.86 1.98
N SER A 68 -25.02 -33.69 0.94
CA SER A 68 -26.11 -34.28 0.16
C SER A 68 -27.00 -35.23 0.98
N GLN A 69 -26.43 -35.98 1.93
CA GLN A 69 -27.20 -36.82 2.84
C GLN A 69 -27.96 -35.99 3.89
N ILE A 70 -27.40 -34.85 4.32
CA ILE A 70 -28.07 -33.91 5.24
C ILE A 70 -29.22 -33.19 4.52
N ALA A 71 -29.05 -32.82 3.25
CA ALA A 71 -30.08 -32.17 2.43
C ALA A 71 -31.32 -33.06 2.16
N LYS A 72 -31.19 -34.39 2.24
CA LYS A 72 -32.34 -35.31 2.12
C LYS A 72 -33.27 -35.35 3.33
N PHE A 73 -32.84 -34.82 4.48
CA PHE A 73 -33.64 -34.81 5.72
C PHE A 73 -34.27 -33.47 6.07
N ALA A 74 -34.01 -32.41 5.28
CA ALA A 74 -34.46 -31.06 5.57
C ALA A 74 -35.27 -30.46 4.42
N THR A 75 -36.59 -30.70 4.37
CA THR A 75 -37.61 -29.67 4.07
C THR A 75 -39.03 -30.22 4.28
N PRO A 76 -40.01 -29.38 4.72
CA PRO A 76 -40.41 -28.17 3.98
C PRO A 76 -40.71 -26.92 4.83
N VAL A 77 -39.93 -25.84 4.66
CA VAL A 77 -40.39 -24.44 4.78
C VAL A 77 -39.50 -23.53 3.90
N LEU A 78 -40.13 -22.57 3.19
CA LEU A 78 -39.61 -21.38 2.49
C LEU A 78 -39.03 -21.48 1.06
N PRO A 79 -39.88 -21.24 0.02
CA PRO A 79 -39.46 -20.87 -1.32
C PRO A 79 -39.55 -19.34 -1.52
N SER A 80 -38.44 -18.62 -1.30
CA SER A 80 -38.22 -17.28 -1.87
C SER A 80 -36.75 -16.89 -1.98
N TYR A 81 -35.85 -17.54 -1.24
CA TYR A 81 -34.42 -17.20 -1.22
C TYR A 81 -33.54 -18.00 -2.20
N ILE A 82 -34.06 -19.09 -2.79
CA ILE A 82 -33.27 -19.99 -3.64
C ILE A 82 -32.99 -19.37 -5.02
N GLY A 83 -33.92 -18.56 -5.56
CA GLY A 83 -33.73 -17.89 -6.84
C GLY A 83 -32.61 -16.85 -6.83
N ASP A 84 -32.52 -16.09 -5.72
CA ASP A 84 -31.49 -15.06 -5.55
C ASP A 84 -30.14 -15.68 -5.16
N ALA A 85 -30.14 -16.76 -4.38
CA ALA A 85 -28.93 -17.53 -4.08
C ALA A 85 -28.31 -18.18 -5.33
N ILE A 86 -29.13 -18.66 -6.29
CA ILE A 86 -28.66 -19.23 -7.56
C ILE A 86 -28.12 -18.14 -8.51
N LYS A 87 -28.72 -16.94 -8.52
CA LYS A 87 -28.17 -15.79 -9.27
C LYS A 87 -26.87 -15.29 -8.68
N LEU A 88 -26.77 -15.22 -7.35
CA LEU A 88 -25.56 -14.81 -6.64
C LEU A 88 -24.43 -15.86 -6.77
N SER A 89 -24.78 -17.16 -6.77
CA SER A 89 -23.77 -18.22 -6.95
C SER A 89 -23.19 -18.22 -8.37
N LYS A 90 -23.98 -17.86 -9.38
CA LYS A 90 -23.55 -17.80 -10.78
C LYS A 90 -22.65 -16.61 -11.09
N SER A 91 -22.70 -15.53 -10.29
CA SER A 91 -21.79 -14.38 -10.40
C SER A 91 -20.50 -14.54 -9.57
N LEU A 92 -20.44 -15.54 -8.68
CA LEU A 92 -19.30 -15.80 -7.78
C LEU A 92 -18.36 -16.91 -8.27
N THR A 93 -18.63 -17.52 -9.43
CA THR A 93 -17.94 -18.70 -9.97
C THR A 93 -16.78 -18.40 -10.93
N GLU A 94 -16.00 -17.34 -10.69
CA GLU A 94 -14.78 -17.10 -11.47
C GLU A 94 -13.46 -17.03 -10.68
N ASN A 95 -13.45 -17.33 -9.37
CA ASN A 95 -12.22 -17.76 -8.67
C ASN A 95 -12.55 -18.48 -7.36
N SER A 96 -12.70 -19.81 -7.43
CA SER A 96 -13.41 -20.59 -6.39
C SER A 96 -12.68 -20.68 -5.05
N ALA A 97 -11.34 -20.62 -5.02
CA ALA A 97 -10.57 -20.66 -3.77
C ALA A 97 -10.76 -19.38 -2.95
N MET A 98 -10.67 -18.22 -3.60
CA MET A 98 -10.79 -16.91 -2.96
C MET A 98 -12.22 -16.63 -2.49
N SER A 99 -13.22 -17.08 -3.25
CA SER A 99 -14.65 -16.94 -2.90
C SER A 99 -15.03 -17.81 -1.68
N GLN A 100 -14.51 -19.03 -1.59
CA GLN A 100 -14.75 -19.92 -0.44
C GLN A 100 -14.01 -19.46 0.82
N MET A 101 -12.77 -18.96 0.68
CA MET A 101 -11.99 -18.40 1.79
C MET A 101 -12.65 -17.13 2.36
N LYS A 102 -13.21 -16.27 1.49
CA LYS A 102 -14.05 -15.13 1.90
C LYS A 102 -15.25 -15.57 2.73
N SER A 103 -15.88 -16.73 2.45
CA SER A 103 -17.01 -17.24 3.24
C SER A 103 -16.61 -17.75 4.63
N ILE A 104 -15.45 -18.42 4.74
CA ILE A 104 -14.93 -18.94 6.01
C ILE A 104 -14.52 -17.78 6.92
N ILE A 105 -13.83 -16.79 6.37
CA ILE A 105 -13.43 -15.57 7.08
C ILE A 105 -14.65 -14.75 7.47
N ALA A 106 -15.66 -14.63 6.59
CA ALA A 106 -16.91 -13.94 6.92
C ALA A 106 -17.65 -14.61 8.09
N SER A 107 -17.65 -15.95 8.18
CA SER A 107 -18.26 -16.69 9.28
C SER A 107 -17.56 -16.43 10.63
N ASP A 108 -16.23 -16.50 10.65
CA ASP A 108 -15.44 -16.29 11.88
C ASP A 108 -15.40 -14.81 12.31
N ALA A 109 -15.29 -13.90 11.34
CA ALA A 109 -15.43 -12.46 11.54
C ALA A 109 -16.84 -12.09 12.07
N MET A 110 -17.90 -12.73 11.57
CA MET A 110 -19.26 -12.53 12.09
C MET A 110 -19.41 -13.00 13.55
N HIS A 111 -18.72 -14.07 13.94
CA HIS A 111 -18.73 -14.56 15.31
C HIS A 111 -18.06 -13.59 16.30
N HIS A 112 -17.02 -12.87 15.84
CA HIS A 112 -16.33 -11.82 16.61
C HIS A 112 -16.98 -10.44 16.49
N LEU A 113 -17.70 -10.15 15.41
CA LEU A 113 -18.50 -8.91 15.22
C LEU A 113 -19.70 -8.82 16.18
N LYS A 114 -20.13 -9.92 16.82
CA LYS A 114 -21.06 -9.86 17.97
C LYS A 114 -20.51 -9.04 19.14
N ILE A 115 -19.18 -8.95 19.29
CA ILE A 115 -18.53 -8.03 20.25
C ILE A 115 -18.56 -6.58 19.71
N GLY A 116 -18.50 -6.43 18.38
CA GLY A 116 -18.56 -5.16 17.65
C GLY A 116 -19.96 -4.53 17.53
N GLU A 117 -21.03 -5.21 17.92
CA GLU A 117 -22.38 -4.61 17.98
C GLU A 117 -22.43 -3.44 18.98
N THR A 118 -21.51 -3.42 19.97
CA THR A 118 -21.27 -2.31 20.89
C THR A 118 -20.57 -1.11 20.23
N ILE A 119 -19.89 -1.30 19.10
CA ILE A 119 -19.07 -0.28 18.41
C ILE A 119 -19.85 0.39 17.25
N LYS A 120 -20.97 -0.21 16.80
CA LYS A 120 -21.81 0.25 15.68
C LYS A 120 -22.34 1.69 15.79
N ASN A 121 -22.26 2.34 16.95
CA ASN A 121 -22.81 3.67 17.17
C ASN A 121 -21.82 4.83 16.90
N PHE A 122 -20.64 4.56 16.34
CA PHE A 122 -19.69 5.62 15.96
C PHE A 122 -19.25 5.47 14.50
N GLU A 123 -19.09 6.60 13.78
CA GLU A 123 -18.48 6.72 12.43
C GLU A 123 -17.01 6.19 12.35
N LEU A 124 -16.54 5.56 13.42
CA LEU A 124 -15.23 4.93 13.63
C LEU A 124 -15.07 3.55 12.96
N GLY A 125 -16.11 3.05 12.29
CA GLY A 125 -16.27 1.62 12.01
C GLY A 125 -15.31 0.99 11.00
N SER A 126 -14.94 1.64 9.90
CA SER A 126 -14.26 0.94 8.79
C SER A 126 -12.78 0.67 9.06
N ALA A 127 -12.01 1.67 9.48
CA ALA A 127 -10.57 1.51 9.75
C ALA A 127 -10.31 0.55 10.91
N PHE A 128 -11.08 0.68 12.00
CA PHE A 128 -10.99 -0.25 13.14
C PHE A 128 -11.49 -1.65 12.79
N LYS A 129 -12.51 -1.78 11.94
CA LYS A 129 -12.95 -3.10 11.46
C LYS A 129 -11.88 -3.77 10.60
N SER A 130 -11.22 -3.04 9.70
CA SER A 130 -10.08 -3.58 8.93
C SER A 130 -8.91 -3.97 9.85
N LEU A 131 -8.61 -3.17 10.89
CA LEU A 131 -7.59 -3.52 11.88
C LEU A 131 -7.96 -4.77 12.69
N ALA A 132 -9.24 -4.90 13.09
CA ALA A 132 -9.76 -6.07 13.78
C ALA A 132 -9.79 -7.32 12.89
N ILE A 133 -10.08 -7.16 11.60
CA ILE A 133 -9.97 -8.23 10.59
C ILE A 133 -8.52 -8.66 10.45
N GLY A 134 -7.55 -7.74 10.40
CA GLY A 134 -6.12 -8.06 10.40
C GLY A 134 -5.73 -8.97 11.57
N ASN A 135 -6.13 -8.60 12.80
CA ASN A 135 -5.89 -9.42 13.98
C ASN A 135 -6.57 -10.82 13.93
N ALA A 136 -7.72 -10.92 13.26
CA ALA A 136 -8.39 -12.21 13.06
C ALA A 136 -7.67 -13.06 12.01
N ILE A 137 -7.21 -12.44 10.91
CA ILE A 137 -6.41 -13.09 9.88
C ILE A 137 -5.12 -13.61 10.50
N GLU A 138 -4.40 -12.82 11.31
CA GLU A 138 -3.18 -13.26 12.03
C GLU A 138 -3.37 -14.56 12.82
N ARG A 139 -4.55 -14.77 13.43
CA ARG A 139 -4.88 -16.00 14.16
C ARG A 139 -5.14 -17.19 13.24
N LEU A 140 -5.59 -16.93 12.01
CA LEU A 140 -5.85 -17.93 10.97
C LEU A 140 -4.62 -18.20 10.09
N VAL A 141 -3.61 -17.34 10.11
CA VAL A 141 -2.33 -17.49 9.35
C VAL A 141 -1.74 -18.90 9.43
N PRO A 142 -1.72 -19.60 10.59
CA PRO A 142 -1.15 -20.95 10.65
C PRO A 142 -1.85 -22.00 9.77
N LYS A 143 -3.07 -21.69 9.29
CA LYS A 143 -3.92 -22.59 8.49
C LYS A 143 -3.96 -22.22 7.01
N ILE A 144 -3.34 -21.11 6.61
CA ILE A 144 -3.36 -20.57 5.25
C ILE A 144 -1.93 -20.70 4.68
N PRO A 145 -1.72 -21.02 3.38
CA PRO A 145 -0.38 -21.03 2.84
C PRO A 145 0.27 -19.64 2.99
N PRO A 146 1.55 -19.54 3.37
CA PRO A 146 2.17 -18.29 3.81
C PRO A 146 2.02 -17.11 2.83
N LEU A 147 2.12 -17.35 1.53
CA LEU A 147 2.02 -16.31 0.49
C LEU A 147 0.64 -15.64 0.48
N PHE A 148 -0.43 -16.44 0.56
CA PHE A 148 -1.79 -15.91 0.61
C PHE A 148 -2.07 -15.16 1.91
N ALA A 149 -1.46 -15.58 3.02
CA ALA A 149 -1.61 -14.90 4.30
C ALA A 149 -1.00 -13.48 4.26
N SER A 150 0.19 -13.31 3.68
CA SER A 150 0.83 -11.99 3.54
C SER A 150 0.05 -11.06 2.61
N GLU A 151 -0.41 -11.54 1.45
CA GLU A 151 -1.22 -10.76 0.52
C GLU A 151 -2.51 -10.26 1.17
N MET A 152 -3.23 -11.13 1.88
CA MET A 152 -4.49 -10.77 2.54
C MET A 152 -4.29 -9.76 3.67
N LEU A 153 -3.24 -9.92 4.46
CA LEU A 153 -2.90 -8.97 5.52
C LEU A 153 -2.53 -7.60 4.92
N ALA A 154 -1.66 -7.58 3.91
CA ALA A 154 -1.28 -6.36 3.20
C ALA A 154 -2.51 -5.66 2.61
N LEU A 155 -3.39 -6.39 1.90
CA LEU A 155 -4.61 -5.84 1.31
C LEU A 155 -5.54 -5.22 2.36
N GLU A 156 -5.75 -5.87 3.51
CA GLU A 156 -6.59 -5.31 4.58
C GLU A 156 -5.95 -4.08 5.23
N GLN A 157 -4.63 -4.09 5.43
CA GLN A 157 -3.92 -2.91 5.92
C GLN A 157 -4.00 -1.75 4.91
N PHE A 158 -3.81 -2.01 3.61
CA PHE A 158 -3.97 -1.01 2.57
C PHE A 158 -5.41 -0.48 2.46
N LYS A 159 -6.42 -1.35 2.59
CA LYS A 159 -7.82 -0.93 2.66
C LYS A 159 -8.08 -0.02 3.86
N SER A 160 -7.46 -0.32 5.01
CA SER A 160 -7.48 0.54 6.19
C SER A 160 -6.88 1.91 5.88
N LEU A 161 -5.68 1.96 5.27
CA LEU A 161 -5.03 3.21 4.84
C LEU A 161 -5.91 4.00 3.87
N GLY A 162 -6.44 3.35 2.83
CA GLY A 162 -7.35 3.99 1.87
C GLY A 162 -8.60 4.55 2.56
N SER A 163 -9.14 3.85 3.56
CA SER A 163 -10.29 4.33 4.34
C SER A 163 -9.98 5.59 5.15
N VAL A 164 -8.76 5.71 5.68
CA VAL A 164 -8.30 6.92 6.39
C VAL A 164 -8.26 8.12 5.45
N ILE A 165 -7.76 7.98 4.23
CA ILE A 165 -7.72 9.09 3.24
C ILE A 165 -9.13 9.57 2.89
N ARG A 166 -10.11 8.66 2.85
CA ARG A 166 -11.51 8.98 2.56
C ARG A 166 -12.28 9.56 3.76
N SER A 167 -11.71 9.50 4.96
CA SER A 167 -12.31 10.08 6.17
C SER A 167 -12.39 11.61 6.09
N ALA A 168 -13.37 12.20 6.76
CA ALA A 168 -13.45 13.66 6.94
C ALA A 168 -12.31 14.19 7.85
N ASP A 169 -11.87 13.35 8.80
CA ASP A 169 -10.85 13.65 9.81
C ASP A 169 -9.56 12.84 9.57
N VAL A 170 -8.85 13.18 8.47
CA VAL A 170 -7.64 12.46 8.04
C VAL A 170 -6.43 12.65 8.98
N PHE A 171 -6.47 13.65 9.86
CA PHE A 171 -5.44 13.94 10.87
C PHE A 171 -5.91 13.67 12.31
N GLY A 172 -7.06 13.03 12.48
CA GLY A 172 -7.60 12.66 13.78
C GLY A 172 -6.64 11.81 14.60
N GLU A 173 -6.63 12.01 15.91
CA GLU A 173 -5.70 11.35 16.84
C GLU A 173 -5.73 9.82 16.72
N LEU A 174 -6.93 9.25 16.55
CA LEU A 174 -7.09 7.80 16.43
C LEU A 174 -6.48 7.27 15.13
N HIS A 175 -6.65 7.98 14.01
CA HIS A 175 -5.99 7.63 12.74
C HIS A 175 -4.48 7.76 12.89
N SER A 176 -3.98 8.91 13.36
CA SER A 176 -2.55 9.12 13.57
C SER A 176 -1.92 8.06 14.49
N LYS A 177 -2.63 7.64 15.53
CA LYS A 177 -2.17 6.54 16.40
C LYS A 177 -2.14 5.19 15.69
N ALA A 178 -3.18 4.84 14.93
CA ALA A 178 -3.24 3.60 14.15
C ALA A 178 -2.17 3.58 13.04
N LEU A 179 -1.86 4.72 12.44
CA LEU A 179 -0.83 4.80 11.39
C LEU A 179 0.56 4.52 11.93
N ARG A 180 0.86 4.86 13.19
CA ARG A 180 2.18 4.59 13.77
C ARG A 180 2.49 3.10 13.91
N SER A 181 1.47 2.23 14.02
CA SER A 181 1.73 0.78 14.05
C SER A 181 2.06 0.18 12.69
N SER A 182 1.68 0.84 11.58
CA SER A 182 1.90 0.32 10.22
C SER A 182 2.98 1.09 9.46
N LEU A 183 2.99 2.42 9.58
CA LEU A 183 3.90 3.31 8.84
C LEU A 183 5.05 3.84 9.72
N GLY A 184 5.16 3.37 10.97
CA GLY A 184 6.16 3.83 11.93
C GLY A 184 5.86 5.17 12.62
N ASP A 185 6.65 5.50 13.64
CA ASP A 185 6.55 6.71 14.45
C ASP A 185 7.54 7.78 13.98
N TRP A 186 7.03 8.88 13.43
CA TRP A 186 7.84 9.91 12.78
C TRP A 186 7.86 11.25 13.54
N ARG A 187 7.52 11.24 14.83
CA ARG A 187 7.46 12.46 15.66
C ARG A 187 8.85 13.01 15.99
N GLY A 188 9.88 12.18 15.89
CA GLY A 188 11.26 12.55 16.21
C GLY A 188 11.95 13.36 15.12
N THR A 189 13.15 13.86 15.43
CA THR A 189 14.05 14.43 14.43
C THR A 189 14.50 13.33 13.48
N ILE A 190 14.22 13.50 12.19
CA ILE A 190 14.69 12.58 11.16
C ILE A 190 16.11 12.95 10.74
N VAL A 191 17.04 12.05 10.97
CA VAL A 191 18.33 12.02 10.29
C VAL A 191 18.17 11.07 9.12
N VAL A 192 18.14 11.60 7.90
CA VAL A 192 18.02 10.76 6.69
C VAL A 192 19.38 10.09 6.45
N PRO A 193 19.48 8.76 6.58
CA PRO A 193 20.71 8.04 6.28
C PRO A 193 20.93 7.97 4.76
N THR A 194 22.12 7.52 4.34
CA THR A 194 22.44 7.32 2.92
C THR A 194 21.51 6.33 2.23
N LEU A 195 20.91 5.39 2.97
CA LEU A 195 19.94 4.41 2.44
C LEU A 195 18.60 4.52 3.17
N ALA A 196 17.54 4.96 2.47
CA ALA A 196 16.22 5.21 3.05
C ALA A 196 15.55 3.98 3.67
N GLN A 197 15.82 2.77 3.17
CA GLN A 197 15.18 1.54 3.66
C GLN A 197 15.48 1.24 5.14
N SER A 198 16.72 1.46 5.59
CA SER A 198 17.08 1.22 6.99
C SER A 198 16.41 2.23 7.93
N LEU A 199 16.13 3.44 7.43
CA LEU A 199 15.36 4.45 8.16
C LEU A 199 13.95 3.94 8.43
N TYR A 200 13.26 3.38 7.44
CA TYR A 200 11.88 2.90 7.58
C TYR A 200 11.74 1.83 8.66
N VAL A 201 12.62 0.83 8.64
CA VAL A 201 12.64 -0.20 9.67
C VAL A 201 12.93 0.39 11.05
N THR A 202 13.87 1.34 11.14
CA THR A 202 14.22 2.01 12.40
C THR A 202 13.05 2.82 12.97
N GLN A 203 12.22 3.41 12.10
CA GLN A 203 11.00 4.12 12.52
C GLN A 203 9.83 3.18 12.83
N GLY A 204 9.97 1.86 12.63
CA GLY A 204 8.92 0.89 12.91
C GLY A 204 7.91 0.71 11.77
N PHE A 205 8.32 0.91 10.51
CA PHE A 205 7.51 0.57 9.35
C PHE A 205 7.27 -0.95 9.27
N ASP A 206 6.01 -1.35 9.04
CA ASP A 206 5.63 -2.75 8.85
C ASP A 206 5.98 -3.22 7.43
N ARG A 207 7.05 -4.02 7.33
CA ARG A 207 7.54 -4.55 6.04
C ARG A 207 6.54 -5.51 5.38
N GLY A 208 5.59 -6.06 6.13
CA GLY A 208 4.52 -6.89 5.56
C GLY A 208 3.70 -6.16 4.49
N LEU A 209 3.70 -4.83 4.50
CA LEU A 209 3.08 -4.00 3.47
C LEU A 209 3.79 -4.03 2.11
N THR A 210 5.10 -4.31 2.08
CA THR A 210 5.94 -4.10 0.90
C THR A 210 6.69 -5.34 0.44
N GLU A 211 6.60 -6.44 1.18
CA GLU A 211 7.25 -7.72 0.86
C GLU A 211 6.53 -8.55 -0.24
N LEU A 212 5.51 -7.97 -0.88
CA LEU A 212 4.83 -8.59 -2.02
C LEU A 212 5.68 -8.52 -3.30
N PRO A 213 5.60 -9.51 -4.20
CA PRO A 213 6.11 -9.41 -5.57
C PRO A 213 5.59 -8.15 -6.28
N ASN A 214 6.40 -7.56 -7.18
CA ASN A 214 6.05 -6.30 -7.85
C ASN A 214 4.66 -6.31 -8.51
N GLU A 215 4.33 -7.37 -9.25
CA GLU A 215 3.03 -7.54 -9.93
C GLU A 215 1.85 -7.50 -8.94
N GLU A 216 1.99 -8.18 -7.80
CA GLU A 216 0.96 -8.24 -6.77
C GLU A 216 0.87 -6.94 -5.98
N PHE A 217 2.02 -6.32 -5.69
CA PHE A 217 2.11 -5.10 -4.90
C PHE A 217 1.27 -3.96 -5.51
N PHE A 218 1.47 -3.64 -6.79
CA PHE A 218 0.73 -2.55 -7.43
C PHE A 218 -0.76 -2.87 -7.58
N GLY A 219 -1.10 -4.14 -7.84
CA GLY A 219 -2.49 -4.61 -7.87
C GLY A 219 -3.20 -4.39 -6.54
N VAL A 220 -2.57 -4.79 -5.44
CA VAL A 220 -3.11 -4.62 -4.08
C VAL A 220 -3.27 -3.15 -3.69
N VAL A 221 -2.26 -2.31 -3.98
CA VAL A 221 -2.30 -0.86 -3.69
C VAL A 221 -3.42 -0.17 -4.49
N SER A 222 -3.60 -0.57 -5.75
CA SER A 222 -4.68 -0.10 -6.62
C SER A 222 -6.06 -0.53 -6.12
N GLU A 223 -6.24 -1.81 -5.78
CA GLU A 223 -7.51 -2.34 -5.23
C GLU A 223 -7.90 -1.62 -3.93
N ALA A 224 -6.94 -1.28 -3.09
CA ALA A 224 -7.18 -0.55 -1.85
C ALA A 224 -7.61 0.93 -2.07
N GLY A 225 -7.47 1.43 -3.30
CA GLY A 225 -7.81 2.78 -3.69
C GLY A 225 -6.78 3.84 -3.29
N LEU A 226 -5.53 3.45 -3.07
CA LEU A 226 -4.44 4.39 -2.75
C LEU A 226 -3.90 5.11 -3.98
N THR A 227 -3.96 4.47 -5.15
CA THR A 227 -3.46 4.99 -6.44
C THR A 227 -4.58 5.26 -7.45
N HIS A 228 -5.84 5.25 -7.02
CA HIS A 228 -6.96 5.29 -7.95
C HIS A 228 -6.97 6.60 -8.77
N PRO A 229 -7.07 6.55 -10.12
CA PRO A 229 -7.01 7.73 -10.99
C PRO A 229 -8.07 8.78 -10.66
N SER A 230 -9.25 8.37 -10.21
CA SER A 230 -10.28 9.33 -9.78
C SER A 230 -9.82 10.13 -8.56
N THR A 231 -9.06 9.51 -7.65
CA THR A 231 -8.48 10.19 -6.49
C THR A 231 -7.44 11.20 -6.95
N ASP A 232 -6.57 10.86 -7.91
CA ASP A 232 -5.58 11.79 -8.43
C ASP A 232 -6.21 12.93 -9.24
N ILE A 233 -7.27 12.64 -10.01
CA ILE A 233 -8.04 13.67 -10.71
C ILE A 233 -8.79 14.58 -9.73
N GLU A 234 -9.41 14.01 -8.69
CA GLU A 234 -10.09 14.75 -7.63
C GLU A 234 -9.09 15.62 -6.85
N LEU A 235 -7.91 15.09 -6.53
CA LEU A 235 -6.92 15.74 -5.67
C LEU A 235 -6.01 16.73 -6.42
N PHE A 236 -5.68 16.47 -7.69
CA PHE A 236 -4.74 17.28 -8.47
C PHE A 236 -5.38 17.99 -9.68
N GLY A 237 -6.61 17.66 -10.09
CA GLY A 237 -7.22 18.11 -11.35
C GLY A 237 -6.97 17.12 -12.50
N PRO A 238 -7.41 17.38 -13.75
CA PRO A 238 -7.25 16.46 -14.86
C PRO A 238 -5.78 16.03 -15.03
N VAL A 239 -5.51 14.78 -14.67
CA VAL A 239 -4.20 14.16 -14.82
C VAL A 239 -4.24 13.34 -16.11
N VAL A 240 -3.24 13.51 -16.97
CA VAL A 240 -2.90 12.49 -17.97
C VAL A 240 -2.29 11.33 -17.17
N VAL A 241 -3.13 10.41 -16.71
CA VAL A 241 -2.64 9.18 -16.09
C VAL A 241 -2.56 8.11 -17.16
N ASP A 242 -1.34 7.76 -17.54
CA ASP A 242 -1.07 6.49 -18.20
C ASP A 242 -1.04 5.42 -17.09
N VAL A 243 -2.22 4.89 -16.76
CA VAL A 243 -2.36 3.65 -15.97
C VAL A 243 -2.72 2.55 -16.96
N GLY A 244 -1.72 2.04 -17.65
CA GLY A 244 -1.72 0.61 -17.91
C GLY A 244 -1.41 -0.09 -16.59
N ASP A 245 -2.13 -1.17 -16.28
CA ASP A 245 -1.85 -2.12 -15.20
C ASP A 245 -0.57 -2.94 -15.51
N GLU A 246 0.47 -2.30 -16.06
CA GLU A 246 1.71 -2.93 -16.46
C GLU A 246 2.77 -2.74 -15.38
N GLU A 247 3.63 -3.75 -15.26
CA GLU A 247 4.77 -3.78 -14.34
C GLU A 247 5.65 -2.54 -14.57
N LEU A 248 5.69 -1.63 -13.60
CA LEU A 248 6.47 -0.41 -13.71
C LEU A 248 7.96 -0.74 -13.60
N ASN A 249 8.74 -0.35 -14.59
CA ASN A 249 10.18 -0.38 -14.43
C ASN A 249 10.64 0.72 -13.45
N GLN A 250 11.89 0.62 -12.98
CA GLN A 250 12.41 1.54 -11.97
C GLN A 250 12.43 3.01 -12.43
N GLU A 251 12.65 3.27 -13.73
CA GLU A 251 12.66 4.63 -14.29
C GLU A 251 11.26 5.25 -14.27
N GLU A 252 10.25 4.48 -14.67
CA GLU A 252 8.84 4.87 -14.62
C GLU A 252 8.36 5.12 -13.19
N LEU A 253 8.77 4.26 -12.25
CA LEU A 253 8.46 4.42 -10.83
C LEU A 253 9.02 5.74 -10.28
N ASN A 254 10.30 5.99 -10.57
CA ASN A 254 10.97 7.24 -10.17
C ASN A 254 10.29 8.47 -10.79
N ALA A 255 9.94 8.42 -12.08
CA ALA A 255 9.27 9.51 -12.77
C ALA A 255 7.89 9.81 -12.17
N LYS A 256 7.09 8.77 -11.87
CA LYS A 256 5.77 8.91 -11.22
C LYS A 256 5.90 9.50 -9.81
N CYS A 257 6.88 9.05 -9.02
CA CYS A 257 7.15 9.62 -7.69
C CYS A 257 7.56 11.09 -7.75
N TYR A 258 8.49 11.43 -8.65
CA TYR A 258 8.91 12.82 -8.86
C TYR A 258 7.73 13.70 -9.23
N ALA A 259 6.91 13.28 -10.21
CA ALA A 259 5.76 14.04 -10.66
C ALA A 259 4.75 14.29 -9.53
N ARG A 260 4.51 13.28 -8.68
CA ARG A 260 3.59 13.38 -7.55
C ARG A 260 4.11 14.33 -6.47
N ILE A 261 5.39 14.25 -6.09
CA ILE A 261 6.02 15.21 -5.17
C ILE A 261 5.95 16.62 -5.73
N TYR A 262 6.31 16.81 -7.00
CA TYR A 262 6.29 18.12 -7.65
C TYR A 262 4.89 18.78 -7.59
N ARG A 263 3.84 18.01 -7.92
CA ARG A 263 2.46 18.48 -7.83
C ARG A 263 2.04 18.81 -6.39
N LEU A 264 2.39 17.95 -5.43
CA LEU A 264 2.11 18.20 -4.02
C LEU A 264 2.77 19.51 -3.55
N GLU A 265 4.05 19.72 -3.86
CA GLU A 265 4.76 20.94 -3.46
C GLU A 265 4.12 22.20 -4.05
N ASN A 266 3.67 22.15 -5.31
CA ASN A 266 2.95 23.26 -5.93
C ASN A 266 1.59 23.53 -5.26
N ARG A 267 0.85 22.49 -4.91
CA ARG A 267 -0.42 22.60 -4.20
C ARG A 267 -0.23 23.11 -2.78
N LEU A 268 0.78 22.61 -2.05
CA LEU A 268 1.14 23.11 -0.72
C LEU A 268 1.55 24.58 -0.75
N ARG A 269 2.31 25.00 -1.76
CA ARG A 269 2.69 26.40 -1.95
C ARG A 269 1.48 27.30 -2.09
N THR A 270 0.54 26.90 -2.96
CA THR A 270 -0.71 27.64 -3.21
C THR A 270 -1.57 27.68 -1.94
N PHE A 271 -1.74 26.53 -1.28
CA PHE A 271 -2.46 26.41 -0.01
C PHE A 271 -1.91 27.34 1.07
N ILE A 272 -0.59 27.39 1.24
CA ILE A 272 0.06 28.27 2.22
C ILE A 272 -0.21 29.75 1.87
N ASP A 273 -0.04 30.13 0.60
CA ASP A 273 -0.26 31.52 0.18
C ASP A 273 -1.71 31.97 0.39
N GLU A 274 -2.67 31.14 -0.01
CA GLU A 274 -4.10 31.42 0.14
C GLU A 274 -4.50 31.49 1.62
N ALA A 275 -4.10 30.52 2.44
CA ALA A 275 -4.41 30.49 3.87
C ALA A 275 -3.81 31.70 4.60
N MET A 276 -2.56 32.05 4.29
CA MET A 276 -1.87 33.18 4.91
C MET A 276 -2.42 34.53 4.42
N THR A 277 -2.75 34.63 3.13
CA THR A 277 -3.38 35.83 2.54
C THR A 277 -4.78 36.04 3.10
N ALA A 278 -5.58 34.99 3.27
CA ALA A 278 -6.90 35.07 3.88
C ALA A 278 -6.84 35.61 5.32
N ARG A 279 -5.79 35.26 6.08
CA ARG A 279 -5.64 35.71 7.48
C ARG A 279 -5.00 37.09 7.62
N PHE A 280 -3.95 37.38 6.86
CA PHE A 280 -3.06 38.54 7.07
C PHE A 280 -2.98 39.49 5.87
N GLY A 281 -3.69 39.19 4.78
CA GLY A 281 -3.63 39.91 3.51
C GLY A 281 -2.31 39.70 2.73
N ASN A 282 -2.15 40.43 1.63
CA ASN A 282 -0.99 40.31 0.73
C ASN A 282 0.38 40.61 1.41
N GLY A 283 0.36 41.20 2.61
CA GLY A 283 1.56 41.50 3.42
C GLY A 283 1.98 40.38 4.37
N TRP A 284 1.39 39.17 4.26
CA TRP A 284 1.57 38.09 5.22
C TRP A 284 3.02 37.62 5.41
N PHE A 285 3.91 37.84 4.43
CA PHE A 285 5.34 37.52 4.54
C PHE A 285 6.03 38.20 5.74
N LYS A 286 5.44 39.25 6.33
CA LYS A 286 5.93 39.86 7.57
C LYS A 286 5.81 38.91 8.79
N GLN A 287 4.91 37.94 8.72
CA GLN A 287 4.65 36.96 9.79
C GLN A 287 5.59 35.75 9.75
N LEU A 288 6.43 35.62 8.71
CA LEU A 288 7.36 34.51 8.58
C LEU A 288 8.44 34.51 9.66
N PRO A 289 8.98 33.34 10.04
CA PRO A 289 10.21 33.27 10.82
C PRO A 289 11.34 34.07 10.15
N ALA A 290 12.19 34.72 10.95
CA ALA A 290 13.25 35.58 10.43
C ALA A 290 14.23 34.80 9.53
N ASP A 291 14.62 33.60 9.93
CA ASP A 291 15.51 32.72 9.17
C ASP A 291 14.92 32.30 7.82
N VAL A 292 13.62 31.97 7.79
CA VAL A 292 12.89 31.66 6.55
C VAL A 292 12.87 32.89 5.65
N LYS A 293 12.51 34.05 6.18
CA LYS A 293 12.40 35.29 5.40
C LYS A 293 13.73 35.71 4.78
N ASP A 294 14.82 35.60 5.54
CA ASP A 294 16.15 35.96 5.05
C ASP A 294 16.65 34.97 4.00
N ASN A 295 16.39 33.67 4.18
CA ASN A 295 16.69 32.66 3.16
C ASN A 295 15.94 32.95 1.84
N LEU A 296 14.63 33.16 1.90
CA LEU A 296 13.81 33.39 0.70
C LEU A 296 14.24 34.65 -0.05
N LYS A 297 14.60 35.73 0.65
CA LYS A 297 15.16 36.93 0.01
C LYS A 297 16.47 36.67 -0.70
N GLN A 298 17.35 35.85 -0.11
CA GLN A 298 18.62 35.47 -0.75
C GLN A 298 18.37 34.63 -2.01
N VAL A 299 17.43 33.68 -1.96
CA VAL A 299 17.05 32.86 -3.12
C VAL A 299 16.43 33.73 -4.21
N GLN A 300 15.50 34.62 -3.85
CA GLN A 300 14.87 35.56 -4.78
C GLN A 300 15.90 36.46 -5.46
N GLU A 301 16.84 37.03 -4.70
CA GLU A 301 17.88 37.88 -5.27
C GLU A 301 18.81 37.12 -6.22
N LYS A 302 19.16 35.87 -5.90
CA LYS A 302 19.92 35.00 -6.82
C LYS A 302 19.13 34.73 -8.11
N LYS A 303 17.83 34.47 -8.02
CA LYS A 303 16.95 34.26 -9.17
C LYS A 303 16.81 35.52 -10.03
N ARG A 304 16.62 36.68 -9.39
CA ARG A 304 16.58 37.98 -10.06
C ARG A 304 17.86 38.29 -10.83
N LYS A 305 19.03 37.98 -10.24
CA LYS A 305 20.33 38.10 -10.92
C LYS A 305 20.48 37.15 -12.12
N ALA A 306 19.79 36.01 -12.10
CA ALA A 306 19.73 35.06 -13.22
C ALA A 306 18.67 35.42 -14.27
N GLY A 307 17.97 36.55 -14.13
CA GLY A 307 16.92 36.99 -15.05
C GLY A 307 15.53 36.41 -14.77
N GLU A 308 15.34 35.72 -13.64
CA GLU A 308 14.04 35.20 -13.20
C GLU A 308 13.46 36.10 -12.10
N ASP A 309 12.40 36.86 -12.40
CA ASP A 309 11.65 37.59 -11.38
C ASP A 309 10.58 36.68 -10.77
N ARG A 310 10.76 36.31 -9.50
CA ARG A 310 9.88 35.40 -8.76
C ARG A 310 9.40 36.07 -7.48
N THR A 311 8.17 35.80 -7.08
CA THR A 311 7.63 36.16 -5.77
C THR A 311 8.32 35.37 -4.65
N LEU A 312 8.22 35.85 -3.40
CA LEU A 312 8.84 35.17 -2.26
C LEU A 312 8.27 33.74 -2.04
N ILE A 313 6.98 33.54 -2.29
CA ILE A 313 6.36 32.22 -2.17
C ILE A 313 6.85 31.28 -3.30
N GLU A 314 7.10 31.77 -4.51
CA GLU A 314 7.69 30.95 -5.59
C GLU A 314 9.15 30.54 -5.32
N CYS A 315 9.81 31.17 -4.34
CA CYS A 315 11.14 30.80 -3.87
C CYS A 315 11.13 29.76 -2.74
N THR A 316 9.96 29.35 -2.23
CA THR A 316 9.90 28.35 -1.15
C THR A 316 10.09 26.92 -1.66
N ASP A 317 10.71 26.12 -0.81
CA ASP A 317 10.88 24.67 -0.96
C ASP A 317 10.24 23.90 0.21
N PHE A 318 10.34 22.57 0.18
CA PHE A 318 9.78 21.68 1.20
C PHE A 318 10.22 22.01 2.65
N SER A 319 11.47 22.45 2.83
CA SER A 319 11.99 22.79 4.17
C SER A 319 11.34 24.04 4.73
N HIS A 320 10.95 24.98 3.87
CA HIS A 320 10.24 26.19 4.27
C HIS A 320 8.82 25.87 4.73
N TYR A 321 8.11 24.97 4.03
CA TYR A 321 6.72 24.63 4.36
C TYR A 321 6.57 24.16 5.81
N THR A 322 7.45 23.26 6.26
CA THR A 322 7.44 22.77 7.65
C THR A 322 7.64 23.91 8.66
N LYS A 323 8.59 24.81 8.42
CA LYS A 323 8.86 25.95 9.31
C LYS A 323 7.70 26.95 9.35
N ILE A 324 7.03 27.17 8.22
CA ILE A 324 5.89 28.10 8.11
C ILE A 324 4.68 27.52 8.82
N ILE A 325 4.28 26.29 8.44
CA ILE A 325 3.07 25.63 8.95
C ILE A 325 3.15 25.44 10.47
N PHE A 326 4.32 25.07 10.99
CA PHE A 326 4.49 24.74 12.41
C PHE A 326 4.99 25.90 13.29
N LYS A 327 5.10 27.13 12.75
CA LYS A 327 5.37 28.32 13.58
C LYS A 327 4.21 28.50 14.56
N GLY A 328 4.49 28.63 15.86
CA GLY A 328 3.47 28.45 16.91
C GLY A 328 2.22 29.34 16.79
N ASP A 329 2.39 30.62 16.46
CA ASP A 329 1.28 31.55 16.21
C ASP A 329 0.52 31.21 14.92
N LEU A 330 1.23 30.92 13.82
CA LEU A 330 0.61 30.54 12.55
C LEU A 330 -0.12 29.19 12.61
N TRP A 331 0.45 28.22 13.31
CA TRP A 331 -0.20 26.93 13.56
C TRP A 331 -1.53 27.15 14.26
N ARG A 332 -1.52 27.87 15.38
CA ARG A 332 -2.73 28.12 16.19
C ARG A 332 -3.78 28.91 15.41
N ASP A 333 -3.35 29.97 14.71
CA ASP A 333 -4.26 30.98 14.18
C ASP A 333 -4.66 30.76 12.71
N VAL A 334 -3.94 29.90 11.97
CA VAL A 334 -4.19 29.62 10.55
C VAL A 334 -4.34 28.13 10.29
N PHE A 335 -3.31 27.32 10.58
CA PHE A 335 -3.23 25.96 10.03
C PHE A 335 -4.00 24.91 10.83
N SER A 336 -4.00 24.96 12.16
CA SER A 336 -4.72 24.03 13.04
C SER A 336 -6.21 23.90 12.67
N PRO A 337 -6.96 25.01 12.47
CA PRO A 337 -8.34 24.93 11.99
C PRO A 337 -8.49 24.25 10.63
N LEU A 338 -7.58 24.50 9.69
CA LEU A 338 -7.64 23.93 8.33
C LEU A 338 -7.35 22.43 8.33
N PHE A 339 -6.36 21.99 9.11
CA PHE A 339 -6.03 20.57 9.26
C PHE A 339 -7.02 19.79 10.13
N GLY A 340 -7.93 20.48 10.84
CA GLY A 340 -8.92 19.84 11.70
C GLY A 340 -8.34 19.20 12.96
N THR A 341 -7.08 19.49 13.30
CA THR A 341 -6.40 18.95 14.48
C THR A 341 -5.68 20.05 15.24
N ARG A 342 -5.73 19.97 16.58
CA ARG A 342 -4.95 20.86 17.46
C ARG A 342 -3.49 20.42 17.58
N ARG A 343 -3.21 19.15 17.27
CA ARG A 343 -1.90 18.52 17.45
C ARG A 343 -1.07 18.67 16.18
N LYS A 344 -0.13 19.61 16.19
CA LYS A 344 0.77 19.83 15.06
C LYS A 344 1.58 18.57 14.72
N GLU A 345 1.84 17.72 15.70
CA GLU A 345 2.65 16.51 15.55
C GLU A 345 2.05 15.55 14.52
N ASP A 346 0.72 15.46 14.44
CA ASP A 346 0.03 14.54 13.52
C ASP A 346 0.23 14.95 12.03
N VAL A 347 0.29 16.27 11.77
CA VAL A 347 0.62 16.81 10.43
C VAL A 347 2.12 16.79 10.20
N GLN A 348 2.91 17.10 11.23
CA GLN A 348 4.37 17.11 11.17
C GLN A 348 4.92 15.73 10.81
N GLU A 349 4.39 14.65 11.38
CA GLU A 349 4.73 13.27 11.03
C GLU A 349 4.58 13.00 9.53
N SER A 350 3.55 13.56 8.91
CA SER A 350 3.24 13.31 7.49
C SER A 350 4.25 14.00 6.58
N LEU A 351 4.61 15.25 6.89
CA LEU A 351 5.69 15.95 6.19
C LEU A 351 7.06 15.31 6.47
N ASN A 352 7.24 14.77 7.66
CA ASN A 352 8.43 14.02 8.07
C ASN A 352 8.58 12.72 7.26
N ARG A 353 7.52 11.92 7.08
CA ARG A 353 7.52 10.71 6.23
C ARG A 353 7.83 11.03 4.76
N LEU A 354 7.35 12.17 4.26
CA LEU A 354 7.56 12.59 2.87
C LEU A 354 8.99 13.07 2.60
N LYS A 355 9.72 13.56 3.60
CA LYS A 355 11.07 14.12 3.43
C LYS A 355 12.07 13.14 2.79
N PRO A 356 12.30 11.91 3.32
CA PRO A 356 13.23 10.97 2.70
C PRO A 356 12.82 10.60 1.28
N ILE A 357 11.52 10.44 1.02
CA ILE A 357 10.97 10.08 -0.30
C ILE A 357 11.24 11.19 -1.31
N ARG A 358 11.00 12.45 -0.91
CA ARG A 358 11.30 13.62 -1.72
C ARG A 358 12.78 13.69 -2.05
N ASP A 359 13.65 13.43 -1.09
CA ASP A 359 15.09 13.44 -1.34
C ASP A 359 15.51 12.29 -2.25
N THR A 360 14.95 11.08 -2.10
CA THR A 360 15.15 9.96 -3.03
C THR A 360 14.76 10.34 -4.47
N ALA A 361 13.55 10.87 -4.66
CA ALA A 361 13.02 11.23 -5.98
C ALA A 361 13.80 12.37 -6.66
N MET A 362 14.26 13.36 -5.89
CA MET A 362 14.97 14.53 -6.43
C MET A 362 16.43 14.23 -6.82
N HIS A 363 17.04 13.21 -6.22
CA HIS A 363 18.43 12.83 -6.48
C HIS A 363 18.54 11.61 -7.41
N SER A 364 17.46 11.24 -8.10
CA SER A 364 17.41 10.08 -9.02
C SER A 364 17.82 8.76 -8.36
N ASN A 365 17.60 8.63 -7.04
CA ASN A 365 17.82 7.37 -6.34
C ASN A 365 16.66 6.41 -6.66
N PRO A 366 16.89 5.08 -6.66
CA PRO A 366 15.81 4.11 -6.82
C PRO A 366 14.75 4.26 -5.73
N VAL A 367 13.51 4.50 -6.15
CA VAL A 367 12.33 4.50 -5.29
C VAL A 367 11.97 3.06 -4.92
N SER A 368 11.70 2.82 -3.64
CA SER A 368 11.26 1.55 -3.08
C SER A 368 9.73 1.42 -3.00
N HIS A 369 9.21 0.22 -2.74
CA HIS A 369 7.79 0.02 -2.44
C HIS A 369 7.37 0.80 -1.18
N GLU A 370 8.22 0.89 -0.18
CA GLU A 370 7.99 1.69 1.03
C GLU A 370 7.79 3.17 0.68
N ASP A 371 8.66 3.73 -0.16
CA ASP A 371 8.53 5.10 -0.67
C ASP A 371 7.19 5.28 -1.39
N TRP A 372 6.81 4.31 -2.23
CA TRP A 372 5.57 4.37 -3.00
C TRP A 372 4.32 4.42 -2.11
N VAL A 373 4.22 3.53 -1.13
CA VAL A 373 3.09 3.48 -0.18
C VAL A 373 3.00 4.79 0.61
N MET A 374 4.11 5.19 1.23
CA MET A 374 4.13 6.39 2.07
C MET A 374 3.84 7.65 1.26
N LEU A 375 4.35 7.73 0.03
CA LEU A 375 4.07 8.86 -0.86
C LEU A 375 2.58 8.98 -1.14
N HIS A 376 1.96 7.91 -1.66
CA HIS A 376 0.54 7.93 -2.04
C HIS A 376 -0.35 8.22 -0.84
N PHE A 377 -0.05 7.57 0.28
CA PHE A 377 -0.82 7.75 1.49
C PHE A 377 -0.72 9.18 2.06
N GLU A 378 0.49 9.69 2.28
CA GLU A 378 0.66 11.00 2.92
C GLU A 378 0.30 12.16 2.01
N THR A 379 0.57 12.05 0.70
CA THR A 379 0.05 13.04 -0.27
C THR A 379 -1.47 13.05 -0.27
N GLY A 380 -2.13 11.88 -0.23
CA GLY A 380 -3.59 11.78 -0.18
C GLY A 380 -4.19 12.51 1.03
N ARG A 381 -3.60 12.33 2.22
CA ARG A 381 -4.04 13.03 3.45
C ARG A 381 -3.86 14.54 3.35
N LEU A 382 -2.72 15.01 2.88
CA LEU A 382 -2.44 16.44 2.74
C LEU A 382 -3.36 17.08 1.70
N LEU A 383 -3.54 16.45 0.55
CA LEU A 383 -4.38 16.97 -0.53
C LEU A 383 -5.85 17.00 -0.13
N LYS A 384 -6.33 16.05 0.69
CA LYS A 384 -7.69 16.10 1.22
C LYS A 384 -7.95 17.35 2.06
N VAL A 385 -6.93 17.84 2.78
CA VAL A 385 -7.02 19.11 3.52
C VAL A 385 -6.90 20.31 2.58
N ILE A 386 -5.93 20.28 1.66
CA ILE A 386 -5.72 21.37 0.69
C ILE A 386 -6.98 21.62 -0.14
N ALA A 387 -7.67 20.55 -0.56
CA ALA A 387 -8.89 20.63 -1.33
C ALA A 387 -10.06 21.31 -0.59
N LYS A 388 -10.02 21.46 0.74
CA LYS A 388 -11.09 22.14 1.51
C LYS A 388 -11.06 23.66 1.40
N LEU A 389 -9.97 24.25 0.89
CA LEU A 389 -9.89 25.70 0.64
C LEU A 389 -10.61 26.13 -0.65
N HIS A 390 -10.97 25.19 -1.51
CA HIS A 390 -11.71 25.40 -2.76
C HIS A 390 -13.09 24.73 -2.66
#